data_AF-Q7MFL1-F1
#
_entry.id   AF-Q7MFL1-F1
#
_cell.length_a   1.000
_cell.length_b   1.000
_cell.length_c   1.000
_cell.angle_alpha   90.00
_cell.angle_beta   90.00
_cell.angle_gamma   90.00
#
_symmetry.space_group_name_H-M   'P 1'
#
loop_
_entity.id
_entity.type
_entity.pdbx_description
1 polymer ?
#
loop_
_entity_poly.entity_id
_entity_poly.type
_entity_poly.pdbx_seq_one_letter_code
_entity_poly.pdbx_strand_id
1 'polypeptide(L)'
;MSEIARFISGEAPDKFGRNIEQLLAYNHFWLEHDHKYIQVLFPIDEGTKFNQHAPLVTVQDREQFANSLALRTAHLKALDLMLEFWGMVRNGDEISSLLPLSPTNHVWLKHHDHNQLRLTRAIRSLYLLGNERIARNLCDFLLSAAKQVGSVSEKTVRYWCHALEE
;
A
#
# COMPACT_ATOMS: atom_id res chain seq x y z
N MET A 1 -14.34 10.05 14.55
CA MET A 1 -13.47 9.34 13.58
C MET A 1 -12.16 9.02 14.26
N SER A 2 -11.59 7.86 13.97
CA SER A 2 -10.28 7.44 14.47
C SER A 2 -9.15 8.30 13.88
N GLU A 3 -7.93 8.16 14.42
CA GLU A 3 -6.75 8.86 13.90
C GLU A 3 -6.50 8.52 12.41
N ILE A 4 -6.61 7.24 12.03
CA ILE A 4 -6.44 6.79 10.64
C ILE A 4 -7.50 7.42 9.75
N ALA A 5 -8.78 7.37 10.14
CA ALA A 5 -9.86 7.93 9.33
C ALA A 5 -9.69 9.44 9.13
N ARG A 6 -9.34 10.19 10.19
CA ARG A 6 -9.11 11.64 10.11
C ARG A 6 -7.93 12.01 9.22
N PHE A 7 -6.86 11.23 9.25
CA PHE A 7 -5.72 11.44 8.36
C PHE A 7 -6.09 11.15 6.89
N ILE A 8 -6.70 9.98 6.63
CA ILE A 8 -7.08 9.56 5.28
C ILE A 8 -8.14 10.48 4.66
N SER A 9 -9.04 11.06 5.47
CA SER A 9 -10.02 12.04 4.98
C SER A 9 -9.47 13.45 4.77
N GLY A 10 -8.22 13.74 5.18
CA GLY A 10 -7.62 15.08 5.14
C GLY A 10 -8.06 16.01 6.26
N GLU A 11 -8.73 15.50 7.30
CA GLU A 11 -9.19 16.30 8.45
C GLU A 11 -8.11 16.57 9.50
N ALA A 12 -7.04 15.77 9.53
CA ALA A 12 -5.94 15.95 10.45
C ALA A 12 -4.60 15.53 9.83
N PRO A 13 -3.50 16.19 10.17
CA PRO A 13 -2.18 15.75 9.77
C PRO A 13 -1.77 14.48 10.53
N ASP A 14 -0.72 13.82 10.04
CA ASP A 14 -0.03 12.77 10.79
C ASP A 14 0.75 13.34 11.99
N LYS A 15 1.37 12.47 12.80
CA LYS A 15 2.15 12.88 13.97
C LYS A 15 3.40 13.71 13.65
N PHE A 16 3.80 13.80 12.39
CA PHE A 16 4.88 14.67 11.92
C PHE A 16 4.37 16.00 11.35
N GLY A 17 3.07 16.27 11.43
CA GLY A 17 2.46 17.49 10.91
C GLY A 17 2.23 17.49 9.39
N ARG A 18 2.31 16.32 8.74
CA ARG A 18 2.13 16.18 7.29
C ARG A 18 0.68 15.90 6.97
N ASN A 19 0.07 16.67 6.07
CA ASN A 19 -1.27 16.41 5.55
C ASN A 19 -1.22 15.39 4.40
N ILE A 20 -2.33 14.67 4.19
CA ILE A 20 -2.38 13.64 3.14
C ILE A 20 -2.14 14.23 1.75
N GLU A 21 -2.63 15.44 1.47
CA GLU A 21 -2.42 16.11 0.18
C GLU A 21 -0.93 16.38 -0.09
N GLN A 22 -0.15 16.67 0.95
CA GLN A 22 1.29 16.87 0.82
C GLN A 22 1.99 15.55 0.46
N LEU A 23 1.57 14.43 1.07
CA LEU A 23 2.13 13.11 0.75
C LEU A 23 1.69 12.63 -0.64
N LEU A 24 0.45 12.93 -1.04
CA LEU A 24 -0.07 12.59 -2.37
C LEU A 24 0.60 13.39 -3.50
N ALA A 25 1.26 14.50 -3.17
CA ALA A 25 2.07 15.29 -4.11
C ALA A 25 3.55 14.84 -4.19
N TYR A 26 3.93 13.74 -3.51
CA TYR A 26 5.30 13.23 -3.56
C TYR A 26 5.65 12.74 -4.97
N ASN A 27 6.84 13.11 -5.44
CA ASN A 27 7.42 12.57 -6.66
C ASN A 27 8.20 11.28 -6.37
N HIS A 28 8.65 10.59 -7.43
CA HIS A 28 9.39 9.32 -7.32
C HIS A 28 10.64 9.43 -6.43
N PHE A 29 11.32 10.57 -6.41
CA PHE A 29 12.48 10.76 -5.54
C PHE A 29 12.09 10.65 -4.06
N TRP A 30 11.05 11.36 -3.64
CA TRP A 30 10.58 11.30 -2.25
C TRP A 30 9.98 9.94 -1.89
N LEU A 31 9.26 9.29 -2.81
CA LEU A 31 8.69 7.95 -2.59
C LEU A 31 9.79 6.89 -2.41
N GLU A 32 10.91 7.01 -3.12
CA GLU A 32 12.04 6.10 -2.94
C GLU A 32 12.75 6.34 -1.59
N HIS A 33 13.02 7.61 -1.23
CA HIS A 33 13.93 7.96 -0.13
C HIS A 33 13.29 8.23 1.25
N ASP A 34 12.04 8.69 1.32
CA ASP A 34 11.31 8.80 2.60
C ASP A 34 10.60 7.46 2.86
N HIS A 35 10.85 6.82 3.99
CA HIS A 35 10.20 5.55 4.34
C HIS A 35 9.06 5.70 5.33
N LYS A 36 8.85 6.89 5.91
CA LYS A 36 7.85 7.09 6.98
C LYS A 36 6.45 7.27 6.43
N TYR A 37 6.31 7.80 5.22
CA TYR A 37 5.00 8.04 4.63
C TYR A 37 4.21 6.73 4.44
N ILE A 38 4.88 5.63 4.04
CA ILE A 38 4.21 4.36 3.69
C ILE A 38 3.43 3.80 4.88
N GLN A 39 3.90 4.05 6.10
CA GLN A 39 3.27 3.52 7.30
C GLN A 39 1.98 4.25 7.68
N VAL A 40 1.88 5.53 7.29
CA VAL A 40 0.70 6.36 7.55
C VAL A 40 -0.29 6.25 6.39
N LEU A 41 0.19 6.16 5.13
CA LEU A 41 -0.67 5.91 3.97
C LEU A 41 -1.28 4.50 4.00
N PHE A 42 -0.53 3.50 4.47
CA PHE A 42 -0.96 2.10 4.56
C PHE A 42 -0.75 1.58 5.98
N PRO A 43 -1.57 1.98 6.97
CA PRO A 43 -1.48 1.42 8.31
C PRO A 43 -1.90 -0.05 8.31
N ILE A 44 -1.30 -0.85 9.19
CA ILE A 44 -1.60 -2.28 9.34
C ILE A 44 -1.81 -2.60 10.83
N ASP A 45 -2.19 -3.82 11.13
CA ASP A 45 -2.51 -4.31 12.48
C ASP A 45 -1.29 -4.73 13.31
N GLU A 46 -0.11 -4.82 12.69
CA GLU A 46 1.14 -5.19 13.36
C GLU A 46 2.36 -4.33 12.94
N GLY A 47 3.43 -4.37 13.75
CA GLY A 47 4.72 -3.84 13.34
C GLY A 47 4.88 -2.32 13.45
N THR A 48 5.40 -1.87 14.59
CA THR A 48 5.93 -0.51 14.79
C THR A 48 7.44 -0.49 15.04
N LYS A 49 8.18 -1.59 14.77
CA LYS A 49 9.62 -1.70 15.08
C LYS A 49 10.46 -0.53 14.54
N PHE A 50 10.07 0.04 13.39
CA PHE A 50 10.77 1.16 12.76
C PHE A 50 10.06 2.52 12.90
N ASN A 51 8.84 2.54 13.46
CA ASN A 51 8.09 3.77 13.73
C ASN A 51 7.01 3.53 14.79
N GLN A 52 7.32 3.89 16.03
CA GLN A 52 6.39 3.79 17.17
C GLN A 52 5.21 4.76 17.08
N HIS A 53 5.27 5.72 16.16
CA HIS A 53 4.26 6.77 16.02
C HIS A 53 3.21 6.44 14.96
N ALA A 54 3.45 5.47 14.08
CA ALA A 54 2.45 5.06 13.08
C ALA A 54 1.24 4.41 13.77
N PRO A 55 0.00 4.83 13.44
CA PRO A 55 -1.19 4.21 14.01
C PRO A 55 -1.32 2.76 13.51
N LEU A 56 -1.80 1.88 14.41
CA LEU A 56 -2.15 0.50 14.08
C LEU A 56 -3.65 0.40 13.78
N VAL A 57 -4.00 -0.43 12.81
CA VAL A 57 -5.41 -0.65 12.46
C VAL A 57 -6.10 -1.45 13.56
N THR A 58 -7.12 -0.86 14.16
CA THR A 58 -7.98 -1.49 15.18
C THR A 58 -9.28 -1.99 14.57
N VAL A 59 -10.06 -2.79 15.33
CA VAL A 59 -11.41 -3.20 14.92
C VAL A 59 -12.31 -1.99 14.62
N GLN A 60 -12.19 -0.92 15.42
CA GLN A 60 -12.95 0.31 15.21
C GLN A 60 -12.60 1.00 13.88
N ASP A 61 -11.33 0.95 13.47
CA ASP A 61 -10.90 1.48 12.17
C ASP A 61 -11.50 0.65 11.03
N ARG A 62 -11.45 -0.68 11.13
CA ARG A 62 -12.06 -1.59 10.14
C ARG A 62 -13.55 -1.28 9.96
N GLU A 63 -14.29 -1.14 11.06
CA GLU A 63 -15.71 -0.79 11.05
C GLU A 63 -15.99 0.58 10.42
N GLN A 64 -15.18 1.61 10.73
CA GLN A 64 -15.36 2.94 10.14
C GLN A 64 -15.15 2.94 8.63
N PHE A 65 -14.13 2.22 8.14
CA PHE A 65 -13.87 2.11 6.71
C PHE A 65 -14.91 1.26 5.98
N ALA A 66 -15.33 0.13 6.58
CA ALA A 66 -16.40 -0.71 6.03
C ALA A 66 -17.70 0.08 5.79
N ASN A 67 -18.02 1.01 6.70
CA ASN A 67 -19.22 1.84 6.63
C ASN A 67 -19.03 3.16 5.85
N SER A 68 -17.87 3.39 5.22
CA SER A 68 -17.60 4.64 4.51
C SER A 68 -16.93 4.41 3.16
N LEU A 69 -17.73 4.50 2.09
CA LEU A 69 -17.21 4.50 0.71
C LEU A 69 -16.23 5.66 0.48
N ALA A 70 -16.48 6.82 1.10
CA ALA A 70 -15.61 7.99 0.98
C ALA A 70 -14.20 7.72 1.55
N LEU A 71 -14.09 7.11 2.74
CA LEU A 71 -12.79 6.76 3.33
C LEU A 71 -12.06 5.71 2.48
N ARG A 72 -12.78 4.68 2.02
CA ARG A 72 -12.20 3.66 1.13
C ARG A 72 -11.68 4.25 -0.16
N THR A 73 -12.45 5.16 -0.78
CA THR A 73 -12.05 5.87 -2.00
C THR A 73 -10.86 6.79 -1.75
N ALA A 74 -10.81 7.49 -0.62
CA ALA A 74 -9.68 8.33 -0.25
C ALA A 74 -8.40 7.52 -0.05
N HIS A 75 -8.49 6.36 0.62
CA HIS A 75 -7.37 5.42 0.76
C HIS A 75 -6.86 4.92 -0.60
N LEU A 76 -7.74 4.67 -1.56
CA LEU A 76 -7.33 4.25 -2.91
C LEU A 76 -6.54 5.32 -3.68
N LYS A 77 -6.66 6.60 -3.35
CA LYS A 77 -5.77 7.64 -3.93
C LYS A 77 -4.31 7.44 -3.54
N ALA A 78 -4.06 6.96 -2.32
CA ALA A 78 -2.70 6.60 -1.89
C ALA A 78 -2.19 5.36 -2.64
N LEU A 79 -3.07 4.41 -2.95
CA LEU A 79 -2.74 3.29 -3.81
C LEU A 79 -2.39 3.76 -5.23
N ASP A 80 -3.17 4.67 -5.82
CA ASP A 80 -2.92 5.18 -7.18
C ASP A 80 -1.52 5.77 -7.33
N LEU A 81 -1.12 6.62 -6.37
CA LEU A 81 0.22 7.19 -6.31
C LEU A 81 1.31 6.09 -6.28
N MET A 82 1.11 5.08 -5.44
CA MET A 82 2.10 4.02 -5.27
C MET A 82 2.14 3.06 -6.45
N LEU A 83 1.00 2.77 -7.09
CA LEU A 83 0.96 1.97 -8.32
C LEU A 83 1.76 2.66 -9.41
N GLU A 84 1.55 3.96 -9.65
CA GLU A 84 2.32 4.72 -10.64
C GLU A 84 3.83 4.62 -10.38
N PHE A 85 4.23 4.83 -9.14
CA PHE A 85 5.63 4.70 -8.71
C PHE A 85 6.20 3.28 -8.91
N TRP A 86 5.38 2.26 -8.71
CA TRP A 86 5.77 0.86 -8.93
C TRP A 86 5.65 0.40 -10.39
N GLY A 87 5.31 1.29 -11.33
CA GLY A 87 5.15 0.99 -12.75
C GLY A 87 3.85 0.25 -13.08
N MET A 88 2.83 0.39 -12.24
CA MET A 88 1.52 -0.23 -12.36
C MET A 88 0.41 0.82 -12.44
N VAL A 89 -0.78 0.41 -12.85
CA VAL A 89 -1.99 1.24 -12.83
C VAL A 89 -3.19 0.39 -12.43
N ARG A 90 -4.27 1.05 -11.99
CA ARG A 90 -5.56 0.39 -11.80
C ARG A 90 -6.68 1.00 -12.63
N ASN A 91 -7.62 0.16 -13.05
CA ASN A 91 -8.91 0.58 -13.60
C ASN A 91 -10.03 -0.03 -12.77
N GLY A 92 -10.69 0.79 -11.95
CA GLY A 92 -11.55 0.28 -10.89
C GLY A 92 -10.75 -0.59 -9.92
N ASP A 93 -11.07 -1.89 -9.91
CA ASP A 93 -10.40 -2.86 -9.05
C ASP A 93 -9.27 -3.63 -9.76
N GLU A 94 -9.17 -3.56 -11.08
CA GLU A 94 -8.21 -4.34 -11.86
C GLU A 94 -6.83 -3.69 -11.84
N ILE A 95 -5.78 -4.48 -11.58
CA ILE A 95 -4.38 -4.04 -11.59
C ILE A 95 -3.72 -4.50 -12.88
N SER A 96 -2.96 -3.60 -13.52
CA SER A 96 -2.22 -3.90 -14.74
C SER A 96 -0.90 -3.11 -14.81
N SER A 97 -0.07 -3.43 -15.80
CA SER A 97 1.09 -2.61 -16.17
C SER A 97 0.99 -2.22 -17.64
N LEU A 98 1.37 -0.96 -17.92
CA LEU A 98 1.44 -0.42 -19.28
C LEU A 98 2.78 -0.73 -19.96
N LEU A 99 3.78 -1.16 -19.20
CA LEU A 99 5.13 -1.46 -19.69
C LEU A 99 5.43 -2.94 -19.52
N PRO A 100 6.35 -3.51 -20.33
CA PRO A 100 6.80 -4.89 -20.13
C PRO A 100 7.35 -5.11 -18.73
N LEU A 101 6.92 -6.20 -18.09
CA LEU A 101 7.40 -6.62 -16.77
C LEU A 101 8.90 -6.88 -16.81
N SER A 102 9.64 -6.02 -16.11
CA SER A 102 11.09 -6.11 -15.98
C SER A 102 11.57 -5.30 -14.78
N PRO A 103 12.74 -5.63 -14.20
CA PRO A 103 13.36 -4.83 -13.14
C PRO A 103 13.76 -3.40 -13.55
N THR A 104 13.78 -3.11 -14.86
CA THR A 104 14.05 -1.76 -15.37
C THR A 104 12.81 -0.87 -15.26
N ASN A 105 11.64 -1.43 -15.58
CA ASN A 105 10.37 -0.70 -15.55
C ASN A 105 9.67 -0.76 -14.18
N HIS A 106 10.00 -1.78 -13.37
CA HIS A 106 9.33 -2.05 -12.10
C HIS A 106 10.39 -2.35 -11.04
N VAL A 107 10.71 -1.35 -10.20
CA VAL A 107 11.81 -1.45 -9.21
C VAL A 107 11.63 -2.63 -8.25
N TRP A 108 10.40 -2.97 -7.88
CA TRP A 108 10.07 -4.05 -6.95
C TRP A 108 10.34 -5.46 -7.53
N LEU A 109 10.52 -5.60 -8.85
CA LEU A 109 10.98 -6.83 -9.47
C LEU A 109 12.49 -7.04 -9.34
N LYS A 110 13.26 -6.07 -8.84
CA LYS A 110 14.67 -6.31 -8.52
C LYS A 110 14.80 -7.28 -7.35
N HIS A 111 15.87 -8.07 -7.37
CA HIS A 111 16.14 -9.01 -6.29
C HIS A 111 16.36 -8.26 -4.97
N HIS A 112 15.67 -8.69 -3.90
CA HIS A 112 15.71 -8.08 -2.57
C HIS A 112 15.38 -6.57 -2.51
N ASP A 113 14.53 -6.09 -3.40
CA ASP A 113 14.11 -4.69 -3.36
C ASP A 113 13.21 -4.39 -2.16
N HIS A 114 13.47 -3.29 -1.47
CA HIS A 114 12.71 -2.88 -0.29
C HIS A 114 11.23 -2.56 -0.59
N ASN A 115 10.88 -2.23 -1.84
CA ASN A 115 9.51 -2.03 -2.26
C ASN A 115 8.67 -3.32 -2.18
N GLN A 116 9.29 -4.49 -2.15
CA GLN A 116 8.58 -5.75 -1.96
C GLN A 116 7.84 -5.81 -0.61
N LEU A 117 8.45 -5.28 0.46
CA LEU A 117 7.82 -5.19 1.78
C LEU A 117 6.80 -4.05 1.85
N ARG A 118 7.01 -2.96 1.09
CA ARG A 118 6.02 -1.89 0.97
C ARG A 118 4.75 -2.40 0.26
N LEU A 119 4.89 -3.25 -0.75
CA LEU A 119 3.78 -3.94 -1.42
C LEU A 119 3.03 -4.86 -0.44
N THR A 120 3.74 -5.68 0.35
CA THR A 120 3.11 -6.48 1.43
C THR A 120 2.27 -5.60 2.34
N ARG A 121 2.80 -4.45 2.77
CA ARG A 121 2.11 -3.52 3.65
C ARG A 121 0.87 -2.92 3.00
N ALA A 122 0.96 -2.53 1.73
CA ALA A 122 -0.18 -2.00 0.98
C ALA A 122 -1.29 -3.05 0.85
N ILE A 123 -0.95 -4.29 0.51
CA ILE A 123 -1.93 -5.40 0.45
C ILE A 123 -2.62 -5.57 1.80
N ARG A 124 -1.86 -5.68 2.91
CA ARG A 124 -2.43 -5.85 4.23
C ARG A 124 -3.34 -4.69 4.61
N SER A 125 -2.91 -3.46 4.37
CA SER A 125 -3.71 -2.27 4.70
C SER A 125 -5.01 -2.18 3.90
N LEU A 126 -4.95 -2.44 2.59
CA LEU A 126 -6.13 -2.47 1.72
C LEU A 126 -7.13 -3.56 2.16
N TYR A 127 -6.62 -4.74 2.52
CA TYR A 127 -7.43 -5.84 3.03
C TYR A 127 -8.16 -5.43 4.31
N LEU A 128 -7.42 -4.90 5.28
CA LEU A 128 -7.95 -4.48 6.57
C LEU A 128 -8.97 -3.33 6.49
N LEU A 129 -8.75 -2.38 5.57
CA LEU A 129 -9.53 -1.14 5.48
C LEU A 129 -10.65 -1.22 4.41
N GLY A 130 -11.18 -2.41 4.17
CA GLY A 130 -12.41 -2.63 3.39
C GLY A 130 -12.26 -2.53 1.87
N ASN A 131 -11.03 -2.58 1.35
CA ASN A 131 -10.68 -2.64 -0.07
C ASN A 131 -10.19 -4.05 -0.46
N GLU A 132 -10.77 -5.10 0.14
CA GLU A 132 -10.32 -6.50 0.01
C GLU A 132 -10.18 -6.99 -1.44
N ARG A 133 -11.15 -6.66 -2.31
CA ARG A 133 -11.10 -7.08 -3.72
C ARG A 133 -9.88 -6.51 -4.44
N ILE A 134 -9.55 -5.25 -4.18
CA ILE A 134 -8.37 -4.58 -4.74
C ILE A 134 -7.09 -5.19 -4.15
N ALA A 135 -7.08 -5.49 -2.85
CA ALA A 135 -5.95 -6.16 -2.20
C ALA A 135 -5.65 -7.53 -2.84
N ARG A 136 -6.68 -8.33 -3.12
CA ARG A 136 -6.57 -9.63 -3.81
C ARG A 136 -6.06 -9.46 -5.23
N ASN A 137 -6.65 -8.54 -6.01
CA ASN A 137 -6.22 -8.26 -7.38
C ASN A 137 -4.77 -7.77 -7.46
N LEU A 138 -4.33 -6.94 -6.51
CA LEU A 138 -2.94 -6.53 -6.40
C LEU A 138 -2.03 -7.73 -6.11
N CYS A 139 -2.37 -8.56 -5.13
CA CYS A 139 -1.61 -9.76 -4.81
C CYS A 139 -1.49 -10.69 -6.03
N ASP A 140 -2.60 -11.01 -6.71
CA ASP A 140 -2.63 -11.89 -7.88
C ASP A 140 -1.77 -11.36 -9.04
N PHE A 141 -1.78 -10.05 -9.26
CA PHE A 141 -0.91 -9.41 -10.24
C PHE A 141 0.57 -9.57 -9.87
N LEU A 142 0.94 -9.30 -8.62
CA LEU A 142 2.32 -9.44 -8.15
C LEU A 142 2.81 -10.89 -8.23
N LEU A 143 1.98 -11.86 -7.87
CA LEU A 143 2.29 -13.29 -7.96
C LEU A 143 2.55 -13.72 -9.40
N SER A 144 1.67 -13.31 -10.32
CA SER A 144 1.81 -13.60 -11.75
C SER A 144 3.10 -13.00 -12.32
N ALA A 145 3.37 -11.73 -12.00
CA ALA A 145 4.56 -11.03 -12.47
C ALA A 145 5.85 -11.59 -11.88
N ALA A 146 5.87 -11.92 -10.59
CA ALA A 146 7.00 -12.56 -9.92
C ALA A 146 7.34 -13.92 -10.54
N LYS A 147 6.32 -14.74 -10.85
CA LYS A 147 6.50 -16.02 -11.53
C LYS A 147 7.05 -15.85 -12.95
N GLN A 148 6.62 -14.82 -13.67
CA GLN A 148 7.09 -14.54 -15.03
C GLN A 148 8.56 -14.11 -15.07
N VAL A 149 9.00 -13.25 -14.14
CA VAL A 149 10.36 -12.68 -14.16
C VAL A 149 11.36 -13.52 -13.36
N GLY A 150 10.92 -14.26 -12.33
CA GLY A 150 11.74 -15.21 -11.58
C GLY A 150 12.75 -14.59 -10.60
N SER A 151 12.70 -13.28 -10.38
CA SER A 151 13.65 -12.53 -9.54
C SER A 151 13.20 -12.30 -8.09
N VAL A 152 11.95 -12.65 -7.77
CA VAL A 152 11.36 -12.46 -6.44
C VAL A 152 11.46 -13.76 -5.64
N SER A 153 11.93 -13.67 -4.40
CA SER A 153 12.09 -14.84 -3.53
C SER A 153 10.74 -15.46 -3.11
N GLU A 154 10.72 -16.77 -2.89
CA GLU A 154 9.54 -17.47 -2.33
C GLU A 154 9.10 -16.90 -0.98
N LYS A 155 10.05 -16.40 -0.19
CA LYS A 155 9.76 -15.74 1.09
C LYS A 155 8.92 -14.48 0.90
N THR A 156 9.28 -13.64 -0.08
CA THR A 156 8.51 -12.45 -0.45
C THR A 156 7.12 -12.83 -0.94
N VAL A 157 7.03 -13.85 -1.81
CA VAL A 157 5.74 -14.37 -2.30
C VAL A 157 4.83 -14.79 -1.15
N ARG A 158 5.36 -15.52 -0.15
CA ARG A 158 4.61 -15.87 1.06
C ARG A 158 4.10 -14.65 1.82
N TYR A 159 4.91 -13.60 1.95
CA TYR A 159 4.47 -12.37 2.61
C TYR A 159 3.27 -11.73 1.92
N TRP A 160 3.22 -11.71 0.59
CA TRP A 160 2.06 -11.18 -0.14
C TRP A 160 0.80 -12.02 0.07
N CYS A 161 0.92 -13.35 0.09
CA CYS A 161 -0.22 -14.23 0.38
C CYS A 161 -0.73 -14.05 1.82
N HIS A 162 0.17 -14.05 2.82
CA HIS A 162 -0.20 -13.89 4.23
C HIS A 162 -0.85 -12.54 4.53
N ALA A 163 -0.54 -11.50 3.74
CA ALA A 163 -1.17 -10.18 3.91
C ALA A 163 -2.70 -10.18 3.70
N LEU A 164 -3.26 -11.23 3.08
CA LEU A 164 -4.69 -11.43 2.83
C LEU A 164 -5.39 -12.37 3.83
N GLU A 165 -4.69 -12.86 4.84
CA GLU A 165 -5.28 -13.71 5.90
C GLU A 165 -6.03 -12.85 6.93
N GLU A 166 -7.01 -13.40 7.64
CA GLU A 166 -7.73 -12.67 8.70
C GLU A 166 -6.86 -12.38 9.93
#